data_AF-A0A1V2QIR8-F1
#
_entry.id   AF-A0A1V2QIR8-F1
#
_cell.length_a   1.000
_cell.length_b   1.000
_cell.length_c   1.000
_cell.angle_alpha   90.00
_cell.angle_beta   90.00
_cell.angle_gamma   90.00
#
_symmetry.space_group_name_H-M   'P 1'
#
loop_
_entity.id
_entity.type
_entity.pdbx_description
1 polymer ?
#
loop_
_entity_poly.entity_id
_entity_poly.type
_entity_poly.pdbx_seq_one_letter_code
_entity_poly.pdbx_strand_id
1 'polypeptide(L)'
;MDADEQQIRVSVGVYARVRTDDGLWNVLVDTGRGFRPLGGAVQYRETTKPALESVKFRREHPYEPDLRGRLPRRRLDGFKYWLGSGEDREGDGPALLREVAEELAEIGHPELAANVRATYFVPAYVVTEETEPTEREPWWQFRRLAVFDLTAVGTVDVAFRDRLVALAHDPTERAVVAATAVEIGRGRLSTGQNIAPQAKHLVAGTARLAS
;
A
#
# COMPACT_ATOMS: atom_id res chain seq x y z
N MET A 1 14.68 7.61 28.41
CA MET A 1 14.37 8.43 27.21
C MET A 1 13.16 9.25 27.60
N ASP A 2 13.28 10.58 27.57
CA ASP A 2 12.14 11.45 27.86
C ASP A 2 11.00 11.05 26.92
N ALA A 3 9.78 10.89 27.45
CA ALA A 3 8.62 10.58 26.63
C ALA A 3 8.45 11.64 25.51
N ASP A 4 9.00 12.83 25.74
CA ASP A 4 9.03 13.97 24.82
C ASP A 4 9.92 13.78 23.57
N GLU A 5 10.85 12.81 23.60
CA GLU A 5 11.75 12.48 22.48
C GLU A 5 11.37 11.21 21.71
N GLN A 6 10.44 10.40 22.24
CA GLN A 6 10.06 9.14 21.62
C GLN A 6 9.57 9.38 20.18
N GLN A 7 10.33 8.85 19.22
CA GLN A 7 9.97 8.92 17.80
C GLN A 7 8.96 7.83 17.49
N ILE A 8 7.93 8.19 16.72
CA ILE A 8 7.03 7.24 16.09
C ILE A 8 7.31 7.21 14.61
N ARG A 9 7.23 6.03 14.01
CA ARG A 9 7.21 5.88 12.56
C ARG A 9 5.79 6.16 12.05
N VAL A 10 5.66 6.92 10.98
CA VAL A 10 4.38 7.14 10.29
C VAL A 10 4.48 6.59 8.87
N SER A 11 3.40 5.96 8.41
CA SER A 11 3.30 5.44 7.05
C SER A 11 1.89 5.64 6.53
N VAL A 12 1.74 6.51 5.54
CA VAL A 12 0.48 6.71 4.81
C VAL A 12 0.64 6.11 3.43
N GLY A 13 -0.25 5.18 3.07
CA GLY A 13 -0.13 4.46 1.80
C GLY A 13 -1.47 4.01 1.25
N VAL A 14 -1.41 3.49 0.04
CA VAL A 14 -2.54 3.01 -0.74
C VAL A 14 -2.21 1.67 -1.37
N TYR A 15 -3.16 0.75 -1.41
CA TYR A 15 -2.98 -0.57 -1.99
C TYR A 15 -4.13 -0.96 -2.90
N ALA A 16 -3.78 -1.59 -4.03
CA ALA A 16 -4.72 -2.25 -4.90
C ALA A 16 -4.93 -3.69 -4.43
N ARG A 17 -6.19 -4.10 -4.32
CA ARG A 17 -6.60 -5.48 -4.19
C ARG A 17 -7.12 -5.95 -5.54
N VAL A 18 -6.30 -6.77 -6.18
CA VAL A 18 -6.62 -7.45 -7.43
C VAL A 18 -6.84 -8.92 -7.11
N ARG A 19 -8.01 -9.46 -7.49
CA ARG A 19 -8.34 -10.87 -7.27
C ARG A 19 -8.54 -11.61 -8.58
N THR A 20 -8.32 -12.91 -8.52
CA THR A 20 -8.77 -13.88 -9.53
C THR A 20 -10.29 -13.91 -9.64
N ASP A 21 -10.83 -14.46 -10.73
CA ASP A 21 -12.27 -14.56 -10.97
C ASP A 21 -13.01 -15.34 -9.87
N ASP A 22 -12.36 -16.35 -9.29
CA ASP A 22 -12.91 -17.12 -8.16
C ASP A 22 -12.88 -16.35 -6.83
N GLY A 23 -12.22 -15.18 -6.78
CA GLY A 23 -12.05 -14.35 -5.60
C GLY A 23 -11.15 -14.95 -4.51
N LEU A 24 -10.53 -16.11 -4.76
CA LEU A 24 -9.77 -16.87 -3.75
C LEU A 24 -8.34 -16.38 -3.61
N TRP A 25 -7.79 -15.76 -4.64
CA TRP A 25 -6.39 -15.34 -4.71
C TRP A 25 -6.27 -13.83 -4.84
N ASN A 26 -5.18 -13.28 -4.30
CA ASN A 26 -4.79 -11.89 -4.49
C ASN A 26 -3.50 -11.85 -5.33
N VAL A 27 -3.44 -10.94 -6.30
CA VAL A 27 -2.23 -10.71 -7.08
C VAL A 27 -1.25 -9.85 -6.28
N LEU A 28 -0.01 -10.31 -6.19
CA LEU A 28 1.10 -9.62 -5.53
C LEU A 28 2.28 -9.46 -6.51
N VAL A 29 3.12 -8.47 -6.27
CA VAL A 29 4.33 -8.19 -7.08
C VAL A 29 5.61 -8.25 -6.26
N ASP A 30 6.71 -8.69 -6.87
CA ASP A 30 8.02 -8.78 -6.23
C ASP A 30 8.67 -7.39 -6.10
N THR A 31 9.43 -7.22 -5.01
CA THR A 31 10.23 -6.02 -4.69
C THR A 31 11.69 -6.33 -4.47
N GLY A 32 12.11 -7.58 -4.70
CA GLY A 32 13.40 -8.11 -4.28
C GLY A 32 13.50 -8.38 -2.77
N ARG A 33 12.52 -7.96 -1.96
CA ARG A 33 12.42 -8.24 -0.51
C ARG A 33 11.26 -9.18 -0.15
N GLY A 34 10.50 -9.60 -1.16
CA GLY A 34 9.28 -10.41 -1.03
C GLY A 34 8.11 -9.79 -1.78
N PHE A 35 7.07 -10.61 -1.95
CA PHE A 35 5.86 -10.23 -2.68
C PHE A 35 4.96 -9.32 -1.86
N ARG A 36 4.49 -8.22 -2.45
CA ARG A 36 3.64 -7.23 -1.79
C ARG A 36 2.40 -6.90 -2.63
N PRO A 37 1.38 -6.27 -2.03
CA PRO A 37 0.32 -5.64 -2.80
C PRO A 37 0.88 -4.59 -3.74
N LEU A 38 0.22 -4.44 -4.90
CA LEU A 38 0.41 -3.28 -5.75
C LEU A 38 0.04 -1.99 -5.00
N GLY A 39 0.88 -0.96 -5.12
CA GLY A 39 0.68 0.34 -4.49
C GLY A 39 1.74 0.66 -3.42
N GLY A 40 1.79 1.93 -3.03
CA GLY A 40 2.83 2.40 -2.12
C GLY A 40 2.45 3.66 -1.35
N ALA A 41 3.40 4.59 -1.21
CA ALA A 41 3.25 5.71 -0.31
C ALA A 41 2.44 6.84 -0.96
N VAL A 42 1.64 7.53 -0.15
CA VAL A 42 1.02 8.79 -0.58
C VAL A 42 2.10 9.87 -0.57
N GLN A 43 2.21 10.64 -1.64
CA GLN A 43 3.13 11.77 -1.71
C GLN A 43 2.47 13.07 -1.22
N TYR A 44 3.26 13.98 -0.66
CA TYR A 44 2.85 15.35 -0.35
C TYR A 44 3.48 16.36 -1.31
N ARG A 45 2.88 17.54 -1.43
CA ARG A 45 3.41 18.62 -2.26
C ARG A 45 4.45 19.43 -1.49
N GLU A 46 5.41 19.99 -2.20
CA GLU A 46 6.47 20.83 -1.62
C GLU A 46 5.91 22.04 -0.84
N THR A 47 4.73 22.54 -1.20
CA THR A 47 3.99 23.61 -0.49
C THR A 47 3.64 23.23 0.95
N THR A 48 3.55 21.94 1.27
CA THR A 48 3.19 21.41 2.59
C THR A 48 4.35 21.28 3.57
N LYS A 49 5.58 21.54 3.10
CA LYS A 49 6.79 21.45 3.94
C LYS A 49 6.65 22.21 5.26
N PRO A 50 6.16 23.46 5.31
CA PRO A 50 6.01 24.17 6.58
C PRO A 50 5.07 23.48 7.57
N ALA A 51 3.96 22.90 7.08
CA ALA A 51 3.01 22.17 7.92
C ALA A 51 3.65 20.90 8.50
N LEU A 52 4.36 20.13 7.67
CA LEU A 52 5.09 18.93 8.10
C LEU A 52 6.27 19.25 9.03
N GLU A 53 6.98 20.35 8.80
CA GLU A 53 8.03 20.86 9.69
C GLU A 53 7.46 21.28 11.05
N SER A 54 6.26 21.86 11.10
CA SER A 54 5.61 22.25 12.37
C SER A 54 5.34 21.06 13.30
N VAL A 55 5.09 19.87 12.72
CA VAL A 55 4.95 18.60 13.45
C VAL A 55 6.26 17.82 13.54
N LYS A 56 7.37 18.42 13.10
CA LYS A 56 8.72 17.83 13.09
C LYS A 56 8.79 16.49 12.33
N PHE A 57 8.00 16.35 11.27
CA PHE A 57 8.06 15.19 10.39
C PHE A 57 9.39 15.15 9.64
N ARG A 58 10.04 13.97 9.67
CA ARG A 58 11.28 13.67 8.96
C ARG A 58 11.02 12.50 8.02
N ARG A 59 11.17 12.73 6.71
CA ARG A 59 11.06 11.69 5.69
C ARG A 59 12.02 10.53 5.94
N GLU A 60 11.60 9.32 5.59
CA GLU A 60 12.47 8.14 5.56
C GLU A 60 13.44 8.22 4.36
N HIS A 61 12.96 8.71 3.22
CA HIS A 61 13.73 8.89 1.98
C HIS A 61 13.89 10.39 1.67
N PRO A 62 15.13 10.94 1.66
CA PRO A 62 15.33 12.39 1.48
C PRO A 62 14.86 12.95 0.13
N TYR A 63 14.84 12.11 -0.92
CA TYR A 63 14.59 12.51 -2.30
C TYR A 63 13.14 12.30 -2.75
N GLU A 64 12.36 11.56 -1.97
CA GLU A 64 10.96 11.24 -2.28
C GLU A 64 10.05 12.02 -1.31
N PRO A 65 9.02 12.72 -1.81
CA PRO A 65 8.07 13.43 -0.96
C PRO A 65 7.02 12.46 -0.37
N ASP A 66 7.46 11.28 0.07
CA ASP A 66 6.58 10.26 0.62
C ASP A 66 6.12 10.60 2.03
N LEU A 67 4.86 10.30 2.34
CA LEU A 67 4.32 10.29 3.70
C LEU A 67 4.73 9.01 4.46
N ARG A 68 6.03 8.72 4.38
CA ARG A 68 6.74 7.68 5.12
C ARG A 68 7.91 8.32 5.85
N GLY A 69 7.92 8.22 7.16
CA GLY A 69 8.92 8.91 7.96
C GLY A 69 8.73 8.76 9.45
N ARG A 70 9.27 9.73 10.21
CA ARG A 70 9.24 9.73 11.68
C ARG A 70 8.86 11.11 12.20
N LEU A 71 8.21 11.15 13.35
CA LEU A 71 7.94 12.38 14.09
C LEU A 71 7.91 12.12 15.60
N PRO A 72 8.10 13.13 16.47
CA PRO A 72 7.94 12.98 17.91
C PRO A 72 6.50 12.60 18.26
N ARG A 73 6.29 11.60 19.12
CA ARG A 73 4.97 11.07 19.47
C ARG A 73 3.93 12.15 19.79
N ARG A 74 4.30 13.17 20.57
CA ARG A 74 3.44 14.31 20.95
C ARG A 74 2.95 15.16 19.77
N ARG A 75 3.52 15.00 18.59
CA ARG A 75 3.14 15.70 17.36
C ARG A 75 2.23 14.86 16.46
N LEU A 76 1.90 13.63 16.85
CA LEU A 76 1.05 12.74 16.06
C LEU A 76 -0.34 13.33 15.81
N ASP A 77 -0.97 13.91 16.82
CA ASP A 77 -2.33 14.45 16.65
C ASP A 77 -2.35 15.63 15.66
N GLY A 78 -1.30 16.47 15.69
CA GLY A 78 -1.11 17.52 14.68
C GLY A 78 -0.92 16.96 13.28
N PHE A 79 -0.15 15.87 13.14
CA PHE A 79 0.01 15.17 11.87
C PHE A 79 -1.30 14.52 11.39
N LYS A 80 -2.08 13.90 12.28
CA LYS A 80 -3.38 13.30 11.96
C LYS A 80 -4.39 14.36 11.53
N TYR A 81 -4.42 15.49 12.21
CA TYR A 81 -5.27 16.63 11.86
C TYR A 81 -4.95 17.13 10.44
N TRP A 82 -3.66 17.38 10.16
CA TRP A 82 -3.21 17.76 8.83
C TRP A 82 -3.53 16.69 7.77
N LEU A 83 -3.26 15.41 8.06
CA LEU A 83 -3.56 14.32 7.14
C LEU A 83 -5.06 14.25 6.79
N GLY A 84 -5.91 14.49 7.79
CA GLY A 84 -7.37 14.49 7.69
C GLY A 84 -7.94 15.68 6.90
N SER A 85 -7.25 16.82 6.85
CA SER A 85 -7.68 17.96 6.02
C SER A 85 -7.54 17.68 4.53
N GLY A 86 -6.64 16.75 4.15
CA GLY A 86 -6.35 16.43 2.74
C GLY A 86 -5.55 17.52 2.02
N GLU A 87 -5.10 18.55 2.75
CA GLU A 87 -4.44 19.72 2.18
C GLU A 87 -3.05 19.37 1.62
N ASP A 88 -2.84 19.77 0.37
CA ASP A 88 -1.56 19.67 -0.36
C ASP A 88 -0.87 18.29 -0.27
N ARG A 89 -1.66 17.22 -0.34
CA ARG A 89 -1.18 15.87 -0.60
C ARG A 89 -1.85 15.25 -1.80
N GLU A 90 -1.24 14.20 -2.32
CA GLU A 90 -1.87 13.37 -3.33
C GLU A 90 -3.16 12.76 -2.77
N GLY A 91 -4.21 12.73 -3.59
CA GLY A 91 -5.42 12.00 -3.25
C GLY A 91 -5.15 10.50 -3.29
N ASP A 92 -5.85 9.72 -2.46
CA ASP A 92 -5.59 8.28 -2.31
C ASP A 92 -5.72 7.53 -3.67
N GLY A 93 -6.69 7.90 -4.52
CA GLY A 93 -6.87 7.33 -5.87
C GLY A 93 -5.73 7.67 -6.84
N PRO A 94 -5.41 8.96 -7.08
CA PRO A 94 -4.24 9.35 -7.87
C PRO A 94 -2.93 8.68 -7.42
N ALA A 95 -2.70 8.61 -6.11
CA ALA A 95 -1.54 7.91 -5.54
C ALA A 95 -1.51 6.45 -5.92
N LEU A 96 -2.66 5.78 -5.87
CA LEU A 96 -2.75 4.37 -6.25
C LEU A 96 -2.40 4.17 -7.73
N LEU A 97 -2.95 4.99 -8.61
CA LEU A 97 -2.69 4.88 -10.05
C LEU A 97 -1.22 5.12 -10.40
N ARG A 98 -0.57 6.09 -9.74
CA ARG A 98 0.86 6.35 -9.91
C ARG A 98 1.69 5.14 -9.46
N GLU A 99 1.49 4.68 -8.23
CA GLU A 99 2.28 3.58 -7.65
C GLU A 99 2.08 2.26 -8.42
N VAL A 100 0.85 1.93 -8.82
CA VAL A 100 0.59 0.74 -9.64
C VAL A 100 1.32 0.83 -10.99
N ALA A 101 1.32 2.00 -11.63
CA ALA A 101 2.02 2.19 -12.89
C ALA A 101 3.55 2.11 -12.73
N GLU A 102 4.12 2.73 -11.69
CA GLU A 102 5.55 2.69 -11.38
C GLU A 102 6.00 1.24 -11.11
N GLU A 103 5.30 0.52 -10.24
CA GLU A 103 5.64 -0.85 -9.90
C GLU A 103 5.56 -1.81 -11.09
N LEU A 104 4.53 -1.68 -11.92
CA LEU A 104 4.40 -2.50 -13.12
C LEU A 104 5.53 -2.22 -14.13
N ALA A 105 5.94 -0.97 -14.27
CA ALA A 105 7.09 -0.63 -15.11
C ALA A 105 8.40 -1.20 -14.54
N GLU A 106 8.60 -1.10 -13.23
CA GLU A 106 9.79 -1.61 -12.53
C GLU A 106 9.95 -3.12 -12.66
N ILE A 107 8.85 -3.89 -12.61
CA ILE A 107 8.90 -5.35 -12.74
C ILE A 107 8.86 -5.84 -14.21
N GLY A 108 8.92 -4.92 -15.19
CA GLY A 108 9.05 -5.28 -16.60
C GLY A 108 7.75 -5.37 -17.40
N HIS A 109 6.65 -4.78 -16.91
CA HIS A 109 5.36 -4.70 -17.60
C HIS A 109 4.92 -3.25 -17.91
N PRO A 110 5.72 -2.45 -18.64
CA PRO A 110 5.35 -1.08 -18.99
C PRO A 110 4.09 -0.99 -19.87
N GLU A 111 3.76 -2.05 -20.61
CA GLU A 111 2.52 -2.16 -21.39
C GLU A 111 1.28 -2.19 -20.51
N LEU A 112 1.37 -2.74 -19.29
CA LEU A 112 0.30 -2.69 -18.31
C LEU A 112 0.24 -1.32 -17.63
N ALA A 113 1.41 -0.77 -17.28
CA ALA A 113 1.53 0.55 -16.66
C ALA A 113 0.84 1.66 -17.48
N ALA A 114 0.96 1.61 -18.81
CA ALA A 114 0.33 2.56 -19.72
C ALA A 114 -1.22 2.58 -19.61
N ASN A 115 -1.83 1.45 -19.26
CA ASN A 115 -3.29 1.31 -19.19
C ASN A 115 -3.87 1.62 -17.80
N VAL A 116 -3.04 1.68 -16.75
CA VAL A 116 -3.49 1.88 -15.36
C VAL A 116 -4.36 3.12 -15.20
N ARG A 117 -4.05 4.22 -15.91
CA ARG A 117 -4.83 5.47 -15.82
C ARG A 117 -6.26 5.36 -16.34
N ALA A 118 -6.54 4.37 -17.20
CA ALA A 118 -7.87 4.09 -17.71
C ALA A 118 -8.60 3.02 -16.87
N THR A 119 -7.92 2.45 -15.87
CA THR A 119 -8.47 1.47 -14.95
C THR A 119 -9.19 2.14 -13.78
N TYR A 120 -10.33 1.57 -13.39
CA TYR A 120 -11.14 2.06 -12.28
C TYR A 120 -10.94 1.20 -11.02
N PHE A 121 -10.44 1.85 -9.96
CA PHE A 121 -10.29 1.27 -8.63
C PHE A 121 -11.32 1.91 -7.68
N VAL A 122 -12.12 1.08 -7.02
CA VAL A 122 -13.14 1.53 -6.07
C VAL A 122 -12.59 1.47 -4.65
N PRO A 123 -12.74 2.54 -3.84
CA PRO A 123 -12.36 2.49 -2.43
C PRO A 123 -13.07 1.35 -1.71
N ALA A 124 -12.31 0.45 -1.08
CA ALA A 124 -12.86 -0.67 -0.33
C ALA A 124 -12.95 -0.33 1.16
N TYR A 125 -11.82 0.03 1.78
CA TYR A 125 -11.76 0.41 3.19
C TYR A 125 -10.44 1.10 3.52
N VAL A 126 -10.37 1.71 4.71
CA VAL A 126 -9.14 2.27 5.27
C VAL A 126 -8.77 1.49 6.53
N VAL A 127 -7.52 1.06 6.62
CA VAL A 127 -6.92 0.50 7.83
C VAL A 127 -6.16 1.60 8.55
N THR A 128 -6.46 1.79 9.83
CA THR A 128 -5.68 2.64 10.72
C THR A 128 -5.10 1.80 11.83
N GLU A 129 -3.77 1.64 11.81
CA GLU A 129 -3.03 1.07 12.93
C GLU A 129 -2.62 2.23 13.84
N GLU A 130 -3.22 2.28 15.03
CA GLU A 130 -2.86 3.26 16.05
C GLU A 130 -1.48 2.96 16.63
N THR A 131 -0.93 3.92 17.38
CA THR A 131 0.41 3.77 17.95
C THR A 131 0.43 2.62 18.94
N GLU A 132 0.89 1.47 18.48
CA GLU A 132 1.21 0.30 19.29
C GLU A 132 2.68 -0.08 19.04
N PRO A 133 3.39 -0.59 20.06
CA PRO A 133 4.69 -1.19 19.84
C PRO A 133 4.53 -2.43 18.95
N THR A 134 5.34 -2.54 17.90
CA THR A 134 5.30 -3.74 17.06
C THR A 134 5.94 -4.92 17.78
N GLU A 135 5.40 -6.14 17.63
CA GLU A 135 5.92 -7.34 18.32
C GLU A 135 7.41 -7.61 18.05
N ARG A 136 7.94 -7.16 16.91
CA ARG A 136 9.30 -7.47 16.45
C ARG A 136 10.30 -6.34 16.63
N GLU A 137 9.83 -5.10 16.78
CA GLU A 137 10.70 -3.94 16.91
C GLU A 137 10.11 -2.95 17.91
N PRO A 138 10.91 -2.42 18.85
CA PRO A 138 10.43 -1.58 19.96
C PRO A 138 10.02 -0.17 19.54
N TRP A 139 9.89 0.09 18.24
CA TRP A 139 9.38 1.35 17.72
C TRP A 139 7.85 1.37 17.65
N TRP A 140 7.31 2.55 17.95
CA TRP A 140 5.89 2.83 17.85
C TRP A 140 5.59 3.24 16.42
N GLN A 141 4.49 2.74 15.86
CA GLN A 141 4.11 3.05 14.50
C GLN A 141 2.66 3.48 14.39
N PHE A 142 2.41 4.52 13.60
CA PHE A 142 1.09 4.87 13.08
C PHE A 142 1.03 4.52 11.58
N ARG A 143 -0.03 3.84 11.16
CA ARG A 143 -0.29 3.58 9.72
C ARG A 143 -1.69 4.01 9.34
N ARG A 144 -1.82 4.67 8.18
CA ARG A 144 -3.10 4.85 7.48
C ARG A 144 -2.95 4.27 6.07
N LEU A 145 -3.70 3.21 5.79
CA LEU A 145 -3.61 2.47 4.54
C LEU A 145 -4.99 2.41 3.89
N ALA A 146 -5.17 3.06 2.74
CA ALA A 146 -6.41 2.94 1.97
C ALA A 146 -6.29 1.77 0.99
N VAL A 147 -7.25 0.86 1.03
CA VAL A 147 -7.32 -0.30 0.13
C VAL A 147 -8.42 -0.04 -0.89
N PHE A 148 -8.11 -0.31 -2.16
CA PHE A 148 -9.03 -0.18 -3.27
C PHE A 148 -9.18 -1.52 -3.99
N ASP A 149 -10.40 -1.82 -4.42
CA ASP A 149 -10.69 -2.98 -5.25
C ASP A 149 -10.61 -2.60 -6.72
N LEU A 150 -9.94 -3.43 -7.51
CA LEU A 150 -10.06 -3.37 -8.96
C LEU A 150 -11.44 -3.89 -9.35
N THR A 151 -12.32 -2.99 -9.80
CA THR A 151 -13.65 -3.37 -10.27
C THR A 151 -13.61 -3.65 -11.76
N ALA A 152 -13.69 -4.91 -12.16
CA ALA A 152 -13.69 -5.35 -13.55
C ALA A 152 -15.07 -5.11 -14.22
N VAL A 153 -15.52 -3.85 -14.25
CA VAL A 153 -16.84 -3.46 -14.78
C VAL A 153 -16.73 -2.96 -16.22
N GLY A 154 -15.65 -2.24 -16.57
CA GLY A 154 -15.35 -1.83 -17.93
C GLY A 154 -14.49 -2.84 -18.68
N THR A 155 -14.51 -2.79 -20.02
CA THR A 155 -13.67 -3.65 -20.86
C THR A 155 -12.18 -3.46 -20.59
N VAL A 156 -11.76 -2.22 -20.28
CA VAL A 156 -10.37 -1.89 -19.90
C VAL A 156 -10.02 -2.53 -18.56
N ASP A 157 -10.90 -2.42 -17.56
CA ASP A 157 -10.67 -2.98 -16.23
C ASP A 157 -10.57 -4.50 -16.27
N VAL A 158 -11.46 -5.15 -17.02
CA VAL A 158 -11.45 -6.60 -17.25
C VAL A 158 -10.14 -7.01 -17.92
N ALA A 159 -9.76 -6.36 -19.02
CA ALA A 159 -8.53 -6.69 -19.74
C ALA A 159 -7.27 -6.50 -18.85
N PHE A 160 -7.23 -5.43 -18.06
CA PHE A 160 -6.13 -5.16 -17.13
C PHE A 160 -6.05 -6.23 -16.03
N ARG A 161 -7.18 -6.57 -15.41
CA ARG A 161 -7.28 -7.65 -14.42
C ARG A 161 -6.84 -8.98 -15.00
N ASP A 162 -7.40 -9.37 -16.14
CA ASP A 162 -7.17 -10.68 -16.75
C ASP A 162 -5.70 -10.85 -17.12
N ARG A 163 -5.06 -9.77 -17.58
CA ARG A 163 -3.63 -9.79 -17.88
C ARG A 163 -2.77 -9.94 -16.62
N LEU A 164 -3.09 -9.24 -15.53
CA LEU A 164 -2.41 -9.42 -14.24
C LEU A 164 -2.58 -10.83 -13.67
N VAL A 165 -3.80 -11.37 -13.75
CA VAL A 165 -4.10 -12.74 -13.31
C VAL A 165 -3.36 -13.76 -14.17
N ALA A 166 -3.30 -13.55 -15.49
CA ALA A 166 -2.55 -14.41 -16.39
C ALA A 166 -1.06 -14.42 -16.05
N LEU A 167 -0.46 -13.26 -15.76
CA LEU A 167 0.93 -13.16 -15.29
C LEU A 167 1.14 -13.89 -13.97
N ALA A 168 0.22 -13.73 -13.02
CA ALA A 168 0.27 -14.41 -11.72
C ALA A 168 0.20 -15.95 -11.80
N HIS A 169 -0.29 -16.49 -12.91
CA HIS A 169 -0.38 -17.93 -13.19
C HIS A 169 0.68 -18.43 -14.19
N ASP A 170 1.47 -17.55 -14.80
CA ASP A 170 2.52 -17.93 -15.74
C ASP A 170 3.74 -18.46 -14.96
N PRO A 171 4.13 -19.74 -15.13
CA PRO A 171 5.27 -20.32 -14.40
C PRO A 171 6.63 -19.73 -14.82
N THR A 172 6.68 -18.99 -15.94
CA THR A 172 7.88 -18.29 -16.40
C THR A 172 7.98 -16.87 -15.83
N GLU A 173 6.86 -16.30 -15.38
CA GLU A 173 6.81 -15.04 -14.66
C GLU A 173 7.28 -15.24 -13.22
N ARG A 174 8.15 -14.35 -12.74
CA ARG A 174 8.76 -14.46 -11.40
C ARG A 174 8.43 -13.26 -10.52
N ALA A 175 8.01 -12.16 -11.11
CA ALA A 175 7.74 -10.91 -10.42
C ALA A 175 6.26 -10.75 -10.07
N VAL A 176 5.35 -11.59 -10.59
CA VAL A 176 3.91 -11.54 -10.29
C VAL A 176 3.44 -12.90 -9.80
N VAL A 177 2.67 -12.94 -8.71
CA VAL A 177 2.17 -14.19 -8.12
C VAL A 177 0.75 -14.05 -7.62
N ALA A 178 0.02 -15.17 -7.60
CA ALA A 178 -1.25 -15.30 -6.91
C ALA A 178 -1.00 -15.85 -5.50
N ALA A 179 -1.58 -15.21 -4.47
CA ALA A 179 -1.49 -15.66 -3.09
C ALA A 179 -2.87 -15.80 -2.44
N THR A 180 -3.10 -16.93 -1.76
CA THR A 180 -4.31 -17.13 -0.95
C THR A 180 -4.30 -16.26 0.32
N ALA A 181 -5.46 -16.07 0.93
CA ALA A 181 -5.54 -15.45 2.25
C ALA A 181 -4.75 -16.20 3.33
N VAL A 182 -4.63 -17.53 3.22
CA VAL A 182 -3.87 -18.37 4.14
C VAL A 182 -2.36 -18.12 3.99
N GLU A 183 -1.85 -18.05 2.76
CA GLU A 183 -0.44 -17.73 2.49
C GLU A 183 -0.08 -16.31 2.94
N ILE A 184 -0.97 -15.34 2.66
CA ILE A 184 -0.84 -13.96 3.14
C ILE A 184 -0.78 -13.92 4.67
N GLY A 185 -1.68 -14.63 5.35
CA GLY A 185 -1.69 -14.70 6.82
C GLY A 185 -0.42 -15.33 7.41
N ARG A 186 0.17 -16.31 6.71
CA ARG A 186 1.47 -16.92 7.08
C ARG A 186 2.67 -16.06 6.71
N GLY A 187 2.51 -15.06 5.84
CA GLY A 187 3.59 -14.24 5.30
C GLY A 187 4.52 -15.00 4.34
N ARG A 188 4.06 -16.09 3.73
CA ARG A 188 4.88 -16.96 2.87
C ARG A 188 4.02 -17.74 1.88
N LEU A 189 4.46 -17.78 0.62
CA LEU A 189 3.88 -18.61 -0.43
C LEU A 189 4.17 -20.10 -0.16
N SER A 190 3.34 -20.97 -0.72
CA SER A 190 3.58 -22.43 -0.74
C SER A 190 4.93 -22.82 -1.34
N THR A 191 5.47 -22.02 -2.27
CA THR A 191 6.81 -22.17 -2.86
C THR A 191 7.96 -21.79 -1.91
N GLY A 192 7.66 -21.23 -0.74
CA GLY A 192 8.63 -20.81 0.27
C GLY A 192 9.10 -19.35 0.17
N GLN A 193 8.74 -18.64 -0.89
CA GLN A 193 9.04 -17.21 -1.06
C GLN A 193 8.27 -16.35 -0.04
N ASN A 194 8.89 -15.28 0.46
CA ASN A 194 8.30 -14.42 1.48
C ASN A 194 7.22 -13.50 0.89
N ILE A 195 6.14 -13.31 1.66
CA ILE A 195 5.13 -12.29 1.42
C ILE A 195 5.37 -11.16 2.43
N ALA A 196 5.42 -9.93 1.93
CA ALA A 196 5.67 -8.76 2.73
C ALA A 196 4.50 -8.50 3.71
N PRO A 197 4.77 -8.07 4.96
CA PRO A 197 3.75 -7.97 6.02
C PRO A 197 2.53 -7.13 5.67
N GLN A 198 2.68 -6.12 4.80
CA GLN A 198 1.59 -5.25 4.35
C GLN A 198 0.49 -6.01 3.58
N ALA A 199 0.78 -7.18 3.01
CA ALA A 199 -0.22 -7.98 2.31
C ALA A 199 -1.39 -8.41 3.21
N LYS A 200 -1.17 -8.51 4.54
CA LYS A 200 -2.23 -8.79 5.52
C LYS A 200 -3.41 -7.82 5.41
N HIS A 201 -3.16 -6.60 4.94
CA HIS A 201 -4.20 -5.59 4.80
C HIS A 201 -5.16 -5.85 3.65
N LEU A 202 -4.84 -6.72 2.68
CA LEU A 202 -5.75 -7.11 1.59
C LEU A 202 -6.89 -8.02 2.08
N VAL A 203 -6.66 -8.75 3.18
CA VAL A 203 -7.60 -9.76 3.72
C VAL A 203 -8.34 -9.27 4.96
N ALA A 204 -7.93 -8.16 5.58
CA ALA A 204 -8.56 -7.65 6.81
C ALA A 204 -10.05 -7.28 6.64
N GLY A 205 -10.48 -6.89 5.43
CA GLY A 205 -11.86 -6.49 5.15
C GLY A 205 -12.84 -7.64 4.87
N THR A 206 -12.37 -8.86 4.59
CA THR A 206 -13.28 -10.00 4.26
C THR A 206 -13.96 -10.60 5.49
N ALA A 207 -13.38 -10.41 6.69
CA ALA A 207 -13.97 -10.89 7.94
C ALA A 207 -15.26 -10.16 8.37
N ARG A 208 -15.57 -8.98 7.79
CA ARG A 208 -16.77 -8.19 8.13
C ARG A 208 -18.00 -8.50 7.25
N LEU A 209 -17.87 -9.34 6.23
CA LEU A 209 -18.97 -9.69 5.31
C LEU A 209 -19.49 -11.13 5.50
N ALA A 210 -19.00 -11.84 6.52
CA ALA A 210 -19.41 -13.20 6.87
C ALA A 210 -20.12 -13.30 8.23
N SER A 211 -20.63 -12.17 8.75
CA SER A 211 -21.45 -12.10 9.98
C SER A 211 -22.85 -11.61 9.67
#